data_AF-A0A5E6M924-F1
#
_entry.id   AF-A0A5E6M924-F1
#
_cell.length_a   1.000
_cell.length_b   1.000
_cell.length_c   1.000
_cell.angle_alpha   90.00
_cell.angle_beta   90.00
_cell.angle_gamma   90.00
#
_symmetry.space_group_name_H-M   'P 1'
#
loop_
_entity.id
_entity.type
_entity.pdbx_description
1 polymer ?
#
loop_
_entity_poly.entity_id
_entity_poly.type
_entity_poly.pdbx_seq_one_letter_code
_entity_poly.pdbx_strand_id
1 'polypeptide(L)'
;AAYRRRWGIETLEIGEDAFSFLAIRRELSQGKFVAALVDRPSPTSRVSVRLPHGRLPVSTGILYLAMLEEVPVFVVTVSETAGRGYRVWCSPPLRFSSRRPDEESLEAASQQLFDLLVPEIASHWSQWYQFVPLDEEGR
;
A
#
# COMPACT_ATOMS: atom_id res chain seq x y z
N ALA A 1 11.95 9.74 -12.15
CA ALA A 1 11.04 10.89 -12.24
C ALA A 1 10.52 11.20 -13.66
N ALA A 2 11.36 11.30 -14.70
CA ALA A 2 10.93 11.73 -16.05
C ALA A 2 9.89 10.82 -16.72
N TYR A 3 10.02 9.49 -16.56
CA TYR A 3 9.04 8.52 -17.10
C TYR A 3 7.63 8.75 -16.55
N ARG A 4 7.47 8.85 -15.22
CA ARG A 4 6.17 9.07 -14.54
C ARG A 4 5.53 10.42 -14.91
N ARG A 5 6.33 11.48 -15.03
CA ARG A 5 5.85 12.81 -15.46
C ARG A 5 5.20 12.79 -16.83
N ARG A 6 5.68 11.96 -17.77
CA ARG A 6 5.08 11.81 -19.10
C ARG A 6 3.64 11.27 -19.06
N TRP A 7 3.29 10.57 -17.98
CA TRP A 7 1.95 10.03 -17.74
C TRP A 7 1.08 10.93 -16.86
N GLY A 8 1.51 12.16 -16.58
CA GLY A 8 0.80 13.07 -15.66
C GLY A 8 0.86 12.64 -14.19
N ILE A 9 1.75 11.70 -13.85
CA ILE A 9 1.91 11.22 -12.48
C ILE A 9 2.93 12.11 -11.76
N GLU A 10 2.46 12.81 -10.75
CA GLU A 10 3.31 13.47 -9.76
C GLU A 10 3.92 12.42 -8.84
N THR A 11 5.25 12.44 -8.69
CA THR A 11 5.96 11.52 -7.79
C THR A 11 6.36 12.30 -6.55
N LEU A 12 5.80 11.94 -5.40
CA LEU A 12 6.26 12.42 -4.11
C LEU A 12 7.34 11.45 -3.61
N GLU A 13 8.54 11.97 -3.35
CA GLU A 13 9.54 11.21 -2.61
C GLU A 13 9.14 11.22 -1.14
N ILE A 14 8.83 10.04 -0.60
CA ILE A 14 8.49 9.87 0.80
C ILE A 14 9.79 9.54 1.52
N GLY A 15 10.35 10.52 2.23
CA GLY A 15 11.46 10.31 3.15
C GLY A 15 10.98 9.75 4.49
N GLU A 16 11.92 9.52 5.41
CA GLU A 16 11.61 9.09 6.77
C GLU A 16 11.08 10.23 7.65
N ASP A 17 11.04 11.47 7.14
CA ASP A 17 10.63 12.64 7.89
C ASP A 17 9.11 12.88 7.90
N ALA A 18 8.65 13.54 8.97
CA ALA A 18 7.26 13.95 9.15
C ALA A 18 6.76 14.93 8.08
N PHE A 19 7.65 15.59 7.33
CA PHE A 19 7.29 16.55 6.29
C PHE A 19 6.74 15.86 5.04
N SER A 20 7.22 14.67 4.73
CA SER A 20 6.71 13.83 3.64
C SER A 20 5.21 13.51 3.80
N PHE A 21 4.76 13.34 5.05
CA PHE A 21 3.34 13.11 5.38
C PHE A 21 2.45 14.35 5.13
N LEU A 22 2.98 15.56 5.34
CA LEU A 22 2.24 16.80 5.08
C LEU A 22 1.97 17.00 3.59
N ALA A 23 2.92 16.60 2.72
CA ALA A 23 2.74 16.67 1.27
C ALA A 23 1.60 15.74 0.83
N ILE A 24 1.60 14.48 1.27
CA ILE A 24 0.54 13.51 0.94
C ILE A 24 -0.83 14.02 1.41
N ARG A 25 -0.89 14.51 2.66
CA ARG A 25 -2.12 15.10 3.21
C ARG A 25 -2.65 16.25 2.38
N ARG A 26 -1.76 17.15 1.93
CA ARG A 26 -2.14 18.26 1.06
C ARG A 26 -2.79 17.75 -0.23
N GLU A 27 -2.19 16.78 -0.90
CA GLU A 27 -2.75 16.21 -2.13
C GLU A 27 -4.12 15.54 -1.90
N LEU A 28 -4.26 14.76 -0.82
CA LEU A 28 -5.54 14.15 -0.44
C LEU A 28 -6.62 15.19 -0.16
N SER A 29 -6.29 16.27 0.55
CA SER A 29 -7.24 17.37 0.84
C SER A 29 -7.70 18.13 -0.41
N GLN A 30 -6.94 18.05 -1.51
CA GLN A 30 -7.31 18.60 -2.81
C GLN A 30 -8.17 17.65 -3.66
N GLY A 31 -8.55 16.49 -3.10
CA GLY A 31 -9.33 15.47 -3.79
C GLY A 31 -8.52 14.66 -4.81
N LYS A 32 -7.19 14.65 -4.70
CA LYS A 32 -6.33 13.83 -5.57
C LYS A 32 -6.19 12.41 -5.02
N PHE A 33 -5.88 11.48 -5.92
CA PHE A 33 -5.53 10.11 -5.56
C PHE A 33 -4.05 9.99 -5.23
N VAL A 34 -3.75 9.16 -4.24
CA VAL A 34 -2.39 8.76 -3.89
C VAL A 34 -2.30 7.24 -4.03
N ALA A 35 -1.29 6.78 -4.77
CA ALA A 35 -0.99 5.36 -4.93
C ALA A 35 0.28 5.01 -4.16
N ALA A 36 0.25 3.94 -3.38
CA ALA A 36 1.37 3.46 -2.59
C ALA A 36 1.46 1.94 -2.61
N LEU A 37 2.68 1.41 -2.45
CA LEU A 37 2.92 -0.02 -2.26
C LEU A 37 2.84 -0.32 -0.76
N VAL A 38 1.96 -1.23 -0.36
CA VAL A 38 1.77 -1.64 1.04
C VAL A 38 2.47 -2.94 1.38
N ASP A 39 2.77 -3.75 0.36
CA ASP A 39 3.35 -5.09 0.45
C ASP A 39 4.87 -5.08 0.54
N ARG A 40 5.48 -3.98 0.96
CA ARG A 40 6.90 -3.85 1.21
C ARG A 40 7.11 -3.41 2.65
N PRO A 41 8.00 -4.05 3.43
CA PRO A 41 8.32 -3.56 4.76
C PRO A 41 8.98 -2.18 4.69
N SER A 42 8.72 -1.33 5.68
CA SER A 42 9.41 -0.05 5.89
C SER A 42 10.24 -0.12 7.18
N PRO A 43 11.44 0.49 7.24
CA PRO A 43 12.23 0.56 8.47
C PRO A 43 11.52 1.29 9.61
N THR A 44 10.66 2.26 9.29
CA THR A 44 10.09 3.20 10.26
C THR A 44 8.67 2.85 10.72
N SER A 45 7.97 1.97 10.02
CA SER A 45 6.58 1.64 10.34
C SER A 45 6.18 0.34 9.66
N ARG A 46 6.04 -0.73 10.46
CA ARG A 46 5.59 -2.03 9.97
C ARG A 46 4.75 -2.76 11.01
N VAL A 47 3.73 -3.47 10.53
CA VAL A 47 3.00 -4.50 11.27
C VAL A 47 3.15 -5.82 10.52
N SER A 48 2.86 -6.94 11.18
CA SER A 48 2.91 -8.27 10.56
C SER A 48 1.52 -8.79 10.25
N VAL A 49 1.14 -8.88 8.98
CA VAL A 49 -0.13 -9.52 8.57
C VAL A 49 0.02 -11.04 8.54
N ARG A 50 -1.07 -11.76 8.80
CA ARG A 50 -1.14 -13.22 8.69
C ARG A 50 -1.36 -13.62 7.24
N LEU A 51 -0.57 -14.59 6.79
CA LEU A 51 -0.72 -15.28 5.50
C LEU A 51 -1.03 -16.77 5.76
N PRO A 52 -1.51 -17.52 4.75
CA PRO A 52 -1.80 -18.95 4.91
C PRO A 52 -0.60 -19.78 5.41
N HIS A 53 0.63 -19.38 5.08
CA HIS A 53 1.87 -20.10 5.40
C HIS A 53 2.88 -19.28 6.21
N GLY A 54 2.44 -18.26 6.96
CA GLY A 54 3.34 -17.47 7.79
C GLY A 54 2.84 -16.06 8.07
N ARG A 55 3.78 -15.16 8.29
CA ARG A 55 3.50 -13.73 8.49
C ARG A 55 4.35 -12.91 7.54
N LEU A 56 3.81 -11.76 7.11
CA LEU A 56 4.50 -10.83 6.24
C LEU A 56 4.58 -9.47 6.92
N PRO A 57 5.78 -8.91 7.13
CA PRO A 57 5.90 -7.52 7.54
C PRO A 57 5.53 -6.59 6.38
N VAL A 58 4.68 -5.62 6.65
CA VAL A 58 4.10 -4.71 5.65
C VAL A 58 4.21 -3.27 6.13
N SER A 59 4.28 -2.32 5.20
CA SER A 59 4.34 -0.90 5.56
C SER A 59 2.97 -0.37 5.96
N THR A 60 2.95 0.43 7.03
CA THR A 60 1.71 1.00 7.58
C THR A 60 1.56 2.50 7.36
N GLY A 61 2.59 3.19 6.86
CA GLY A 61 2.62 4.65 6.77
C GLY A 61 1.47 5.26 5.96
N ILE A 62 1.16 4.70 4.78
CA ILE A 62 0.06 5.22 3.96
C ILE A 62 -1.32 4.90 4.58
N LEU A 63 -1.44 3.76 5.25
CA LEU A 63 -2.68 3.35 5.91
C LEU A 63 -2.97 4.22 7.12
N TYR A 64 -1.93 4.53 7.91
CA TYR A 64 -1.98 5.47 9.01
C TYR A 64 -2.53 6.84 8.55
N LEU A 65 -2.00 7.37 7.44
CA LEU A 65 -2.52 8.60 6.85
C LEU A 65 -3.97 8.48 6.39
N ALA A 66 -4.32 7.39 5.72
CA ALA A 66 -5.67 7.20 5.24
C ALA A 66 -6.70 7.17 6.38
N MET A 67 -6.33 6.56 7.51
CA MET A 67 -7.13 6.53 8.74
C MET A 67 -7.24 7.92 9.38
N LEU A 68 -6.13 8.67 9.47
CA LEU A 68 -6.12 10.02 10.02
C LEU A 68 -6.96 11.01 9.20
N GLU A 69 -6.88 10.93 7.88
CA GLU A 69 -7.62 11.81 6.98
C GLU A 69 -9.04 11.30 6.66
N GLU A 70 -9.43 10.14 7.24
CA GLU A 70 -10.73 9.48 7.05
C GLU A 70 -11.11 9.30 5.55
N VAL A 71 -10.09 9.06 4.70
CA VAL A 71 -10.25 8.88 3.25
C VAL A 71 -10.49 7.42 2.88
N PRO A 72 -11.26 7.15 1.80
CA PRO A 72 -11.45 5.78 1.33
C PRO A 72 -10.14 5.20 0.79
N VAL A 73 -9.92 3.91 1.07
CA VAL A 73 -8.78 3.13 0.58
C VAL A 73 -9.27 2.09 -0.42
N PHE A 74 -8.55 1.92 -1.52
CA PHE A 74 -8.82 0.90 -2.53
C PHE A 74 -7.63 -0.04 -2.63
N VAL A 75 -7.87 -1.34 -2.64
CA VAL A 75 -6.85 -2.33 -2.99
C VAL A 75 -6.84 -2.43 -4.51
N VAL A 76 -5.67 -2.26 -5.11
CA VAL A 76 -5.50 -2.30 -6.57
C VAL A 76 -4.38 -3.27 -6.92
N THR A 77 -4.63 -4.15 -7.88
CA THR A 77 -3.61 -4.99 -8.52
C THR A 77 -3.61 -4.79 -10.02
N VAL A 78 -2.45 -5.00 -10.63
CA VAL A 78 -2.29 -4.97 -12.08
C VAL A 78 -1.58 -6.25 -12.49
N SER A 79 -2.17 -7.02 -13.39
CA SER A 79 -1.58 -8.22 -13.97
C SER A 79 -1.59 -8.17 -15.49
N GLU A 80 -0.55 -8.71 -16.13
CA GLU A 80 -0.50 -8.94 -17.57
C GLU A 80 -1.46 -10.07 -17.96
N THR A 81 -2.20 -9.86 -19.05
CA THR A 81 -3.09 -10.86 -19.66
C THR A 81 -2.40 -11.55 -20.83
N ALA A 82 -2.92 -12.73 -21.23
CA ALA A 82 -2.54 -13.33 -22.50
C ALA A 82 -2.77 -12.31 -23.65
N GLY A 83 -1.72 -12.00 -24.42
CA GLY A 83 -1.77 -11.02 -25.50
C GLY A 83 -1.18 -9.63 -25.21
N ARG A 84 -0.34 -9.48 -24.17
CA ARG A 84 0.35 -8.22 -23.80
C ARG A 84 -0.60 -7.08 -23.38
N GLY A 85 -1.78 -7.45 -22.89
CA GLY A 85 -2.71 -6.54 -22.24
C GLY A 85 -2.46 -6.49 -20.72
N TYR A 86 -3.13 -5.57 -20.03
CA TYR A 86 -3.12 -5.50 -18.57
C TYR A 86 -4.56 -5.53 -18.03
N ARG A 87 -4.77 -6.35 -17.00
CA ARG A 87 -5.98 -6.35 -16.17
C ARG A 87 -5.69 -5.52 -14.93
N VAL A 88 -6.55 -4.54 -14.67
CA VAL A 88 -6.58 -3.83 -13.39
C VAL A 88 -7.75 -4.40 -12.60
N TRP A 89 -7.47 -4.90 -11.40
CA TRP A 89 -8.50 -5.23 -10.42
C TRP A 89 -8.46 -4.19 -9.30
N CYS A 90 -9.64 -3.76 -8.87
CA CYS A 90 -9.81 -2.76 -7.83
C CYS A 90 -10.93 -3.20 -6.89
N SER A 91 -10.69 -3.16 -5.59
CA SER A 91 -11.71 -3.47 -4.59
C SER A 91 -12.78 -2.36 -4.53
N PRO A 92 -13.95 -2.64 -3.93
CA PRO A 92 -14.79 -1.58 -3.38
C PRO A 92 -14.00 -0.71 -2.38
N PRO A 93 -14.44 0.54 -2.13
CA PRO A 93 -13.77 1.42 -1.16
C PRO A 93 -13.88 0.86 0.26
N LEU A 94 -12.74 0.75 0.92
CA LEU A 94 -12.62 0.47 2.34
C LEU A 94 -12.57 1.78 3.12
N ARG A 95 -13.16 1.79 4.30
CA ARG A 95 -13.11 2.94 5.21
C ARG A 95 -12.67 2.45 6.57
N PHE A 96 -11.61 3.07 7.07
CA PHE A 96 -11.07 2.82 8.39
C PHE A 96 -11.28 4.09 9.21
N SER A 97 -11.93 4.00 10.36
CA SER A 97 -12.17 5.16 11.22
C SER A 97 -11.35 5.02 12.50
N SER A 98 -10.27 5.80 12.63
CA SER A 98 -9.59 5.99 13.90
C SER A 98 -8.96 7.39 13.94
N ARG A 99 -9.43 8.24 14.85
CA ARG A 99 -8.88 9.58 15.07
C ARG A 99 -7.47 9.57 15.68
N ARG A 100 -7.05 8.42 16.21
CA ARG A 100 -5.71 8.14 16.72
C ARG A 100 -5.38 6.69 16.39
N PRO A 101 -4.94 6.40 15.15
CA PRO A 101 -4.54 5.06 14.78
C PRO A 101 -3.41 4.60 15.69
N ASP A 102 -3.61 3.47 16.33
CA ASP A 102 -2.63 2.73 17.13
C ASP A 102 -2.19 1.48 16.36
N GLU A 103 -1.24 0.74 16.93
CA GLU A 103 -0.68 -0.45 16.29
C GLU A 103 -1.74 -1.54 16.03
N GLU A 104 -2.66 -1.76 16.98
CA GLU A 104 -3.74 -2.76 16.85
C GLU A 104 -4.69 -2.40 15.70
N SER A 105 -5.13 -1.14 15.62
CA SER A 105 -6.01 -0.70 14.53
C SER A 105 -5.30 -0.72 13.17
N LEU A 106 -3.99 -0.43 13.12
CA LEU A 106 -3.17 -0.59 11.92
C LEU A 106 -2.99 -2.05 11.52
N GLU A 107 -2.75 -2.96 12.46
CA GLU A 107 -2.66 -4.41 12.18
C GLU A 107 -3.99 -4.93 11.62
N ALA A 108 -5.11 -4.57 12.25
CA ALA A 108 -6.45 -4.98 11.79
C ALA A 108 -6.77 -4.45 10.39
N ALA A 109 -6.50 -3.16 10.13
CA ALA A 109 -6.73 -2.56 8.83
C ALA A 109 -5.80 -3.15 7.74
N SER A 110 -4.54 -3.42 8.11
CA SER A 110 -3.59 -4.07 7.20
C SER A 110 -4.03 -5.49 6.88
N GLN A 111 -4.50 -6.25 7.88
CA GLN A 111 -5.04 -7.59 7.65
C GLN A 111 -6.22 -7.54 6.67
N GLN A 112 -7.15 -6.60 6.84
CA GLN A 112 -8.30 -6.47 5.93
C GLN A 112 -7.88 -6.14 4.49
N LEU A 113 -6.86 -5.32 4.28
CA LEU A 113 -6.28 -5.09 2.95
C LEU A 113 -5.70 -6.37 2.37
N PHE A 114 -4.96 -7.13 3.18
CA PHE A 114 -4.30 -8.35 2.74
C PHE A 114 -5.26 -9.52 2.49
N ASP A 115 -6.38 -9.59 3.21
CA ASP A 115 -7.44 -10.56 2.95
C ASP A 115 -8.03 -10.40 1.52
N LEU A 116 -7.98 -9.18 0.97
CA LEU A 116 -8.38 -8.89 -0.42
C LEU A 116 -7.21 -9.04 -1.41
N LEU A 117 -6.00 -8.64 -1.01
CA LEU A 117 -4.84 -8.64 -1.88
C LEU A 117 -4.27 -10.04 -2.13
N VAL A 118 -4.24 -10.90 -1.11
CA VAL A 118 -3.63 -12.23 -1.16
C VAL A 118 -4.27 -13.13 -2.22
N PRO A 119 -5.61 -13.22 -2.36
CA PRO A 119 -6.23 -14.00 -3.43
C PRO A 119 -5.83 -13.54 -4.84
N GLU A 120 -5.76 -12.23 -5.08
CA GLU A 120 -5.36 -11.68 -6.39
C GLU A 120 -3.88 -11.94 -6.68
N ILE A 121 -2.99 -11.81 -5.67
CA ILE A 121 -1.58 -12.18 -5.77
C ILE A 121 -1.45 -13.68 -6.06
N ALA A 122 -2.12 -14.55 -5.31
CA ALA A 122 -2.03 -16.00 -5.48
C ALA A 122 -2.45 -16.43 -6.90
N SER A 123 -3.47 -15.77 -7.45
CA SER A 123 -3.98 -16.04 -8.81
C SER A 123 -2.99 -15.61 -9.91
N HIS A 124 -2.04 -14.71 -9.61
CA HIS A 124 -1.06 -14.18 -10.56
C HIS A 124 0.36 -14.17 -9.95
N TRP A 125 0.70 -15.18 -9.16
CA TRP A 125 1.88 -15.16 -8.27
C TRP A 125 3.20 -14.87 -9.00
N SER A 126 3.35 -15.34 -10.23
CA SER A 126 4.56 -15.14 -11.05
C SER A 126 4.77 -13.69 -11.48
N GLN A 127 3.74 -12.84 -11.30
CA GLN A 127 3.76 -11.42 -11.60
C GLN A 127 3.84 -10.56 -10.33
N TRP A 128 3.97 -11.18 -9.15
CA TRP A 128 4.20 -10.45 -7.91
C TRP A 128 5.70 -10.16 -7.74
N TYR A 129 6.10 -8.95 -8.13
CA TYR A 129 7.50 -8.50 -8.14
C TYR A 129 8.03 -8.11 -6.75
N GLN A 130 7.94 -9.02 -5.79
CA GLN A 130 8.47 -8.87 -4.43
C GLN A 130 9.95 -9.25 -4.39
N PHE A 131 10.80 -8.28 -4.73
CA PHE A 131 12.26 -8.43 -4.72
C PHE A 131 12.93 -7.78 -3.51
N VAL A 132 12.13 -7.30 -2.55
CA VAL A 132 12.63 -6.68 -1.33
C VAL A 132 12.79 -7.75 -0.24
N PRO A 133 13.91 -7.76 0.50
CA PRO A 133 14.08 -8.65 1.66
C PRO A 133 12.93 -8.50 2.66
N LEU A 134 12.49 -9.63 3.21
CA LEU A 134 11.36 -9.71 4.15
C LEU A 134 11.81 -9.90 5.60
N ASP A 135 13.08 -10.22 5.81
CA ASP A 135 13.75 -10.36 7.08
C ASP A 135 14.27 -9.00 7.60
N GLU A 136 14.46 -8.91 8.92
CA GLU A 136 15.08 -7.74 9.55
C GLU A 136 16.58 -7.62 9.20
N GLU A 137 17.17 -8.70 8.71
CA GLU A 137 18.56 -8.80 8.32
C GLU A 137 18.59 -8.95 6.81
N GLY A 138 18.68 -7.84 6.07
CA GLY A 138 19.03 -7.91 4.65
C GLY A 138 20.42 -8.54 4.48
N ARG A 139 20.48 -9.87 4.44
CA ARG A 139 21.67 -10.66 4.09
C ARG A 139 21.39 -11.52 2.86
#